data_AF-A1APY0-F1
#
_entry.id   AF-A1APY0-F1
#
_cell.length_a   1.000
_cell.length_b   1.000
_cell.length_c   1.000
_cell.angle_alpha   90.00
_cell.angle_beta   90.00
_cell.angle_gamma   90.00
#
_symmetry.space_group_name_H-M   'P 1'
#
loop_
_entity.id
_entity.type
_entity.pdbx_description
1 polymer ?
#
loop_
_entity_poly.entity_id
_entity_poly.type
_entity_poly.pdbx_seq_one_letter_code
_entity_poly.pdbx_strand_id
1 'polypeptide(L)'
;MRKRTIRNSMRLLLAALVLIILASFYHGALTDLLSLSPGMEQRLYRLGMFGAAGMGIYGVMLFVSGLLLPGDRRDDSRIRIAPLLIMLLCALALFFYLFVASFSAPDENEMLRPGETITI
;
A
#
# COMPACT_ATOMS: atom_id res chain seq x y z
N MET A 1 -22.82 3.90 15.62
CA MET A 1 -21.46 4.53 15.68
C MET A 1 -20.29 3.55 15.54
N ARG A 2 -20.16 2.51 16.38
CA ARG A 2 -19.07 1.51 16.38
C ARG A 2 -18.67 0.99 14.98
N LYS A 3 -19.61 0.40 14.24
CA LYS A 3 -19.36 -0.17 12.90
C LYS A 3 -18.97 0.88 11.85
N ARG A 4 -19.41 2.13 12.00
CA ARG A 4 -19.05 3.24 11.08
C ARG A 4 -17.59 3.64 11.27
N THR A 5 -17.12 3.71 12.51
CA THR A 5 -15.70 3.97 12.83
C THR A 5 -14.81 2.85 12.29
N ILE A 6 -15.19 1.58 12.51
CA ILE A 6 -14.47 0.40 11.99
C ILE A 6 -14.44 0.39 10.45
N ARG A 7 -15.53 0.79 9.80
CA ARG A 7 -15.55 0.90 8.33
C ARG A 7 -14.58 1.97 7.83
N ASN A 8 -14.56 3.13 8.46
CA ASN A 8 -13.67 4.20 8.06
C ASN A 8 -12.20 3.85 8.32
N SER A 9 -11.90 3.18 9.44
CA SER A 9 -10.55 2.68 9.68
C SER A 9 -10.11 1.67 8.63
N MET A 10 -10.97 0.72 8.24
CA MET A 10 -10.66 -0.23 7.17
C MET A 10 -10.41 0.45 5.83
N ARG A 11 -11.14 1.52 5.50
CA ARG A 11 -10.88 2.31 4.27
C ARG A 11 -9.54 3.03 4.32
N LEU A 12 -9.18 3.60 5.47
CA LEU A 12 -7.88 4.23 5.71
C LEU A 12 -6.73 3.23 5.61
N LEU A 13 -6.89 2.05 6.21
CA LEU A 13 -5.91 0.96 6.11
C LEU A 13 -5.75 0.47 4.67
N LEU A 14 -6.86 0.34 3.93
CA LEU A 14 -6.82 -0.02 2.52
C LEU A 14 -6.12 1.06 1.69
N ALA A 15 -6.44 2.34 1.90
CA ALA A 15 -5.78 3.44 1.23
C ALA A 15 -4.27 3.47 1.52
N ALA A 16 -3.88 3.31 2.79
CA ALA A 16 -2.49 3.21 3.20
C ALA A 16 -1.78 2.05 2.50
N LEU A 17 -2.37 0.86 2.49
CA LEU A 17 -1.80 -0.32 1.87
C LEU A 17 -1.64 -0.17 0.35
N VAL A 18 -2.64 0.39 -0.34
CA VAL A 18 -2.54 0.71 -1.77
C VAL A 18 -1.41 1.70 -2.02
N LEU A 19 -1.26 2.70 -1.16
CA LEU A 19 -0.23 3.71 -1.27
C LEU A 19 1.19 3.13 -1.04
N ILE A 20 1.33 2.17 -0.12
CA ILE A 20 2.55 1.37 0.05
C ILE A 20 2.85 0.59 -1.22
N ILE A 21 1.87 -0.14 -1.78
CA ILE A 21 2.06 -0.91 -3.01
C ILE A 21 2.53 0.01 -4.15
N LEU A 22 1.88 1.16 -4.31
CA LEU A 22 2.23 2.13 -5.36
C LEU A 22 3.65 2.68 -5.16
N ALA A 23 3.99 3.09 -3.94
CA ALA A 23 5.32 3.62 -3.63
C ALA A 23 6.40 2.54 -3.77
N SER A 24 6.18 1.34 -3.25
CA SER A 24 7.20 0.28 -3.25
C SER A 24 7.44 -0.31 -4.64
N PHE A 25 6.39 -0.62 -5.40
CA PHE A 25 6.53 -1.39 -6.65
C PHE A 25 6.35 -0.57 -7.92
N TYR A 26 5.71 0.61 -7.85
CA TYR A 26 5.35 1.39 -9.03
C TYR A 26 5.96 2.80 -9.03
N HIS A 27 6.89 3.13 -8.13
CA HIS A 27 7.53 4.46 -8.10
C HIS A 27 8.24 4.79 -9.41
N GLY A 28 8.99 3.84 -9.99
CA GLY A 28 9.66 4.01 -11.29
C GLY A 28 8.69 4.23 -12.45
N ALA A 29 7.63 3.41 -12.54
CA ALA A 29 6.60 3.57 -13.56
C ALA A 29 5.83 4.90 -13.42
N LEU A 30 5.60 5.37 -12.19
CA LEU A 30 4.99 6.67 -11.92
C LEU A 30 5.90 7.82 -12.35
N THR A 31 7.20 7.71 -12.13
CA THR A 31 8.15 8.76 -12.52
C THR A 31 8.36 8.81 -14.02
N ASP A 32 8.32 7.66 -14.71
CA ASP A 32 8.35 7.61 -16.17
C ASP A 32 7.10 8.26 -16.78
N LEU A 33 5.91 7.92 -16.26
CA LEU A 33 4.64 8.49 -16.73
C LEU A 33 4.58 10.01 -16.53
N LEU A 34 5.18 10.51 -15.44
CA LEU A 34 5.22 11.93 -15.10
C LEU A 34 6.47 12.64 -15.66
N SER A 35 7.35 11.93 -16.38
CA SER A 35 8.62 12.43 -16.92
C SER A 35 9.47 13.15 -15.85
N LEU A 36 9.51 12.57 -14.64
CA LEU A 36 10.17 13.16 -13.47
C LEU A 36 11.67 12.88 -13.45
N SER A 37 12.44 13.85 -12.95
CA SER A 37 13.87 13.70 -12.70
C SER A 37 14.16 12.62 -11.64
N PRO A 38 15.30 11.90 -11.70
CA PRO A 38 15.71 10.90 -10.70
C PRO A 38 15.77 11.44 -9.26
N GLY A 39 16.08 12.73 -9.09
CA GLY A 39 16.06 13.37 -7.77
C GLY A 39 14.63 13.57 -7.21
N MET A 40 13.63 13.63 -8.08
CA MET A 40 12.22 13.74 -7.70
C MET A 40 11.59 12.38 -7.39
N GLU A 41 12.09 11.30 -7.99
CA GLU A 41 11.68 9.92 -7.72
C GLU A 41 11.83 9.56 -6.24
N GLN A 42 13.01 9.78 -5.67
CA GLN A 42 13.25 9.52 -4.25
C GLN A 42 12.34 10.36 -3.33
N ARG A 43 12.00 11.60 -3.74
CA ARG A 43 11.09 12.45 -2.97
C ARG A 43 9.66 11.94 -3.04
N LEU A 44 9.21 11.49 -4.20
CA LEU A 44 7.88 10.91 -4.40
C LEU A 44 7.75 9.62 -3.59
N TYR A 45 8.76 8.75 -3.62
CA TYR A 45 8.81 7.54 -2.79
C TYR A 45 8.70 7.88 -1.30
N ARG A 46 9.52 8.81 -0.79
CA ARG A 46 9.48 9.22 0.62
C ARG A 46 8.13 9.82 1.02
N LEU A 47 7.56 10.67 0.17
CA LEU A 47 6.26 11.30 0.43
C LEU A 47 5.14 10.26 0.45
N GLY A 48 5.16 9.32 -0.50
CA GLY A 48 4.25 8.17 -0.53
C GLY A 48 4.37 7.37 0.77
N MET A 49 5.56 6.90 1.11
CA MET A 49 5.77 6.11 2.32
C MET A 49 5.38 6.86 3.60
N PHE A 50 5.65 8.17 3.68
CA PHE A 50 5.23 9.00 4.81
C PHE A 50 3.71 9.11 4.92
N GLY A 51 3.02 9.37 3.80
CA GLY A 51 1.56 9.42 3.74
C GLY A 51 0.92 8.08 4.11
N ALA A 52 1.49 6.99 3.60
CA ALA A 52 1.06 5.63 3.93
C ALA A 52 1.20 5.34 5.43
N ALA A 53 2.37 5.65 6.02
CA ALA A 53 2.61 5.44 7.44
C ALA A 53 1.62 6.24 8.31
N GLY A 54 1.40 7.51 7.99
CA GLY A 54 0.44 8.36 8.70
C GLY A 54 -0.99 7.84 8.63
N MET A 55 -1.47 7.47 7.42
CA MET A 55 -2.80 6.89 7.23
C MET A 55 -2.95 5.53 7.91
N GLY A 56 -1.90 4.71 7.89
CA GLY A 56 -1.85 3.40 8.55
C GLY A 56 -1.99 3.53 10.06
N ILE A 57 -1.16 4.34 10.71
CA ILE A 57 -1.20 4.57 12.16
C ILE A 57 -2.58 5.11 12.57
N TYR A 58 -3.08 6.11 11.86
CA TYR A 58 -4.40 6.68 12.14
C TYR A 58 -5.53 5.66 11.94
N GLY A 59 -5.46 4.84 10.88
CA GLY A 59 -6.38 3.74 10.63
C GLY A 59 -6.39 2.73 11.78
N VAL A 60 -5.22 2.31 12.28
CA VAL A 60 -5.12 1.39 13.43
C VAL A 60 -5.74 2.02 14.68
N MET A 61 -5.45 3.29 14.98
CA MET A 61 -6.05 4.00 16.12
C MET A 61 -7.58 4.07 16.04
N LEU A 62 -8.12 4.34 14.85
CA LEU A 62 -9.57 4.33 14.62
C LEU A 62 -10.18 2.93 14.73
N PHE A 63 -9.44 1.89 14.34
CA PHE A 63 -9.88 0.51 14.49
C PHE A 63 -9.96 0.11 15.96
N VAL A 64 -8.91 0.40 16.74
CA VAL A 64 -8.85 0.09 18.18
C VAL A 64 -9.91 0.88 18.95
N SER A 65 -10.03 2.19 18.73
CA SER A 65 -11.08 2.99 19.35
C SER A 65 -12.48 2.52 18.94
N GLY A 66 -12.68 2.21 17.66
CA GLY A 66 -13.92 1.62 17.15
C GLY A 66 -14.25 0.27 17.78
N LEU A 67 -13.26 -0.51 18.22
CA LEU A 67 -13.51 -1.78 18.91
C LEU A 67 -13.96 -1.57 20.37
N LEU A 68 -13.36 -0.58 21.05
CA LEU A 68 -13.60 -0.23 22.45
C LEU A 68 -14.93 0.51 22.67
N LEU A 69 -15.47 1.18 21.65
CA LEU A 69 -16.75 1.88 21.77
C LEU A 69 -17.93 0.92 22.00
N PRO A 70 -18.86 1.23 22.93
CA PRO A 70 -20.07 0.45 23.14
C PRO A 70 -20.90 0.35 21.84
N GLY A 71 -21.39 -0.84 21.55
CA GLY A 71 -22.23 -1.09 20.38
C GLY A 71 -23.64 -0.58 20.60
N ASP A 72 -24.07 0.41 19.81
CA ASP A 72 -25.49 0.79 19.75
C ASP A 72 -26.22 -0.10 18.74
N ARG A 73 -27.21 -0.86 19.23
CA ARG A 73 -27.97 -1.88 18.45
C ARG A 73 -28.78 -1.27 17.29
N ARG A 74 -29.04 0.04 17.31
CA ARG A 74 -29.87 0.72 16.29
C ARG A 74 -29.21 0.88 14.92
N ASP A 75 -27.88 0.83 14.85
CA ASP A 75 -27.10 1.17 13.65
C ASP A 75 -26.54 -0.08 12.92
N ASP A 76 -26.93 -1.26 13.38
CA ASP A 76 -26.17 -2.50 13.18
C ASP A 76 -26.59 -3.30 11.93
N SER A 77 -27.78 -3.05 11.39
CA SER A 77 -28.40 -3.85 10.31
C SER A 77 -28.01 -3.42 8.88
N ARG A 78 -27.54 -2.17 8.68
CA ARG A 78 -27.19 -1.64 7.34
C ARG A 78 -25.68 -1.63 7.04
N ILE A 79 -24.82 -1.87 8.03
CA ILE A 79 -23.38 -1.69 7.89
C ILE A 79 -22.68 -3.04 7.61
N ARG A 80 -22.55 -3.40 6.32
CA ARG A 80 -21.73 -4.55 5.87
C ARG A 80 -20.23 -4.24 5.98
N ILE A 81 -19.48 -5.05 6.73
CA ILE A 81 -18.02 -4.92 6.93
C ILE A 81 -17.26 -5.98 6.11
N ALA A 82 -17.87 -7.16 5.91
CA ALA A 82 -17.31 -8.27 5.14
C ALA A 82 -16.69 -7.89 3.78
N PRO A 83 -17.33 -7.09 2.89
CA PRO A 83 -16.72 -6.78 1.59
C PRO A 83 -15.44 -5.93 1.71
N LEU A 84 -15.37 -5.03 2.70
CA LEU A 84 -14.18 -4.23 2.97
C LEU A 84 -13.04 -5.07 3.53
N LEU A 85 -13.38 -6.05 4.39
CA LEU A 85 -12.40 -6.99 4.92
C LEU A 85 -11.82 -7.85 3.80
N ILE A 86 -12.66 -8.35 2.88
CA ILE A 86 -12.21 -9.12 1.71
C ILE A 86 -11.29 -8.26 0.84
N MET A 87 -11.68 -7.02 0.52
CA MET A 87 -10.80 -6.11 -0.23
C MET A 87 -9.45 -5.89 0.45
N LEU A 88 -9.45 -5.69 1.78
CA LEU A 88 -8.22 -5.51 2.54
C LEU A 88 -7.32 -6.75 2.48
N LEU A 89 -7.89 -7.94 2.63
CA LEU A 89 -7.18 -9.21 2.48
C LEU A 89 -6.63 -9.40 1.06
N CYS A 90 -7.42 -9.08 0.03
CA CYS A 90 -6.96 -9.14 -1.36
C CYS A 90 -5.79 -8.18 -1.60
N ALA A 91 -5.87 -6.94 -1.11
CA ALA A 91 -4.78 -5.98 -1.21
C ALA A 91 -3.53 -6.44 -0.45
N LEU A 92 -3.71 -7.08 0.72
CA LEU A 92 -2.60 -7.64 1.49
C LEU A 92 -1.95 -8.83 0.79
N ALA A 93 -2.76 -9.73 0.23
CA ALA A 93 -2.28 -10.85 -0.58
C ALA A 93 -1.53 -10.35 -1.82
N LEU A 94 -2.04 -9.30 -2.49
CA LEU A 94 -1.37 -8.65 -3.61
C LEU A 94 -0.02 -8.05 -3.19
N PHE A 95 0.05 -7.37 -2.04
CA PHE A 95 1.29 -6.85 -1.51
C PHE A 95 2.33 -7.96 -1.30
N PHE A 96 1.94 -9.06 -0.65
CA PHE A 96 2.87 -10.19 -0.44
C PHE A 96 3.25 -10.89 -1.74
N TYR A 97 2.32 -11.02 -2.68
CA TYR A 97 2.61 -11.56 -4.01
C TYR A 97 3.68 -10.73 -4.73
N LEU A 98 3.49 -9.40 -4.77
CA LEU A 98 4.47 -8.49 -5.37
C LEU A 98 5.79 -8.49 -4.62
N PHE A 99 5.76 -8.56 -3.30
CA PHE A 99 6.95 -8.63 -2.45
C PHE A 99 7.77 -9.89 -2.75
N VAL A 100 7.15 -11.06 -2.86
CA VAL A 100 7.83 -12.31 -3.24
C VAL A 100 8.33 -12.25 -4.69
N ALA A 101 7.52 -11.72 -5.61
CA ALA A 101 7.92 -11.54 -7.00
C ALA A 101 9.13 -10.62 -7.13
N SER A 102 9.26 -9.59 -6.28
CA SER A 102 10.40 -8.69 -6.26
C SER A 102 11.73 -9.36 -5.90
N PHE A 103 11.71 -10.47 -5.15
CA PHE A 103 12.93 -11.27 -4.92
C PHE A 103 13.24 -12.24 -6.04
N SER A 104 12.25 -12.55 -6.88
CA SER A 104 12.36 -13.53 -7.98
C SER A 104 12.58 -12.86 -9.33
N ALA A 105 12.55 -11.52 -9.38
CA ALA A 105 12.81 -10.78 -10.60
C ALA A 105 14.29 -10.98 -11.00
N PRO A 106 14.59 -11.49 -12.20
CA PRO A 106 15.95 -11.52 -12.69
C PRO A 106 16.46 -10.08 -12.82
N ASP A 107 17.71 -9.83 -12.39
CA ASP A 107 18.36 -8.55 -12.60
C ASP A 107 18.34 -8.23 -14.10
N GLU A 108 17.61 -7.19 -14.52
CA GLU A 108 17.62 -6.70 -15.91
C GLU A 108 18.99 -6.12 -16.34
N ASN A 109 20.02 -6.24 -15.50
CA ASN A 109 21.34 -5.65 -15.68
C ASN A 109 22.41 -6.56 -16.33
N GLU A 110 22.05 -7.73 -16.86
CA GLU A 110 23.05 -8.65 -17.43
C GLU A 110 22.83 -9.00 -18.90
N MET A 111 22.38 -8.04 -19.71
CA MET A 111 22.67 -8.07 -21.14
C MET A 111 23.87 -7.15 -21.40
N LEU A 112 25.07 -7.74 -21.30
CA LEU A 112 26.30 -7.14 -21.81
C LEU A 112 26.03 -6.59 -23.22
N ARG A 113 26.27 -5.29 -23.41
CA ARG A 113 26.15 -4.71 -24.75
C ARG A 113 27.20 -5.38 -25.64
N PRO A 114 26.91 -5.69 -26.92
CA PRO A 114 27.89 -6.27 -27.82
C PRO A 114 29.15 -5.37 -27.89
N GLY A 115 30.25 -5.79 -27.24
CA GLY A 115 31.48 -5.02 -27.13
C GLY A 115 32.02 -4.78 -25.69
N GLU A 116 31.26 -5.10 -24.64
CA GLU A 116 31.77 -5.06 -23.27
C GLU A 116 32.43 -6.41 -22.90
N THR A 117 33.75 -6.39 -22.65
CA THR A 117 34.50 -7.51 -22.08
C THR A 117 34.66 -7.35 -20.58
N ILE A 118 34.40 -8.43 -19.84
CA ILE A 118 34.70 -8.55 -18.40
C ILE A 118 36.22 -8.48 -18.22
N THR A 119 36.74 -7.35 -17.76
CA THR A 119 38.09 -7.29 -17.20
C THR A 119 38.01 -7.82 -15.78
N ILE A 120 38.48 -9.06 -15.59
CA ILE A 120 38.71 -9.70 -14.28
C ILE A 120 39.97 -9.13 -13.65
#